data_AF-A0A1S2CJ55-F1
#
_entry.id   AF-A0A1S2CJ55-F1
#
_cell.length_a   1.000
_cell.length_b   1.000
_cell.length_c   1.000
_cell.angle_alpha   90.00
_cell.angle_beta   90.00
_cell.angle_gamma   90.00
#
_symmetry.space_group_name_H-M   'P 1'
#
loop_
_entity.id
_entity.type
_entity.pdbx_description
1 polymer ?
#
loop_
_entity_poly.entity_id
_entity_poly.type
_entity_poly.pdbx_seq_one_letter_code
_entity_poly.pdbx_strand_id
1 'polypeptide(L)'
;MTLSRTLITAMAATALLTGCDLFKSRTTEIEKEAEPIPWWEPLEPDVIIDGDEFYAGTCSITQVTRSGNEKTAKVIFKVPSRLFTRCTNSGRGEKPLDYDGEYIILRVCEFAIGAGGCGGESYRSADFENWEEHIGVTWINSEEYEAWRKVGSKSSKADSVKKVIRD
;
A
#
# COMPACT_ATOMS: atom_id res chain seq x y z
N MET A 1 -71.00 -46.56 27.56
CA MET A 1 -69.66 -45.94 27.43
C MET A 1 -68.66 -47.03 27.10
N THR A 2 -67.99 -46.80 25.98
CA THR A 2 -67.03 -47.58 25.18
C THR A 2 -66.05 -48.52 25.90
N LEU A 3 -66.23 -49.82 25.59
CA LEU A 3 -65.31 -50.80 24.99
C LEU A 3 -63.82 -50.87 25.40
N SER A 4 -63.50 -52.11 25.79
CA SER A 4 -62.25 -52.71 26.23
C SER A 4 -61.00 -52.40 25.43
N ARG A 5 -59.90 -52.24 26.18
CA ARG A 5 -58.52 -52.18 25.71
C ARG A 5 -57.99 -53.54 25.25
N THR A 6 -57.11 -53.41 24.28
CA THR A 6 -56.48 -54.38 23.39
C THR A 6 -55.39 -55.24 24.05
N LEU A 7 -55.39 -56.51 23.64
CA LEU A 7 -54.32 -57.51 23.43
C LEU A 7 -52.93 -57.40 24.11
N ILE A 8 -52.55 -58.57 24.65
CA ILE A 8 -51.22 -59.06 25.07
C ILE A 8 -50.32 -59.33 23.85
N THR A 9 -49.03 -58.95 23.89
CA THR A 9 -47.89 -59.87 23.62
C THR A 9 -46.52 -59.29 23.98
N ALA A 10 -45.67 -60.17 24.53
CA ALA A 10 -44.31 -59.96 25.01
C ALA A 10 -43.25 -60.03 23.89
N MET A 11 -42.06 -59.47 24.13
CA MET A 11 -40.79 -60.19 23.98
C MET A 11 -39.63 -59.37 24.55
N ALA A 12 -38.84 -60.02 25.40
CA ALA A 12 -37.54 -59.58 25.85
C ALA A 12 -36.48 -59.92 24.79
N ALA A 13 -35.53 -59.01 24.57
CA ALA A 13 -34.24 -59.33 23.95
C ALA A 13 -33.15 -58.50 24.64
N THR A 14 -32.44 -59.15 25.55
CA THR A 14 -31.13 -58.75 26.09
C THR A 14 -30.02 -59.09 25.09
N ALA A 15 -28.85 -58.44 25.25
CA ALA A 15 -27.55 -58.64 24.56
C ALA A 15 -27.32 -57.61 23.42
N LEU A 16 -26.22 -56.85 23.30
CA LEU A 16 -24.88 -56.90 23.88
C LEU A 16 -24.24 -55.49 23.92
N LEU A 17 -23.42 -55.25 24.93
CA LEU A 17 -22.38 -54.22 25.00
C LEU A 17 -21.40 -54.37 23.82
N THR A 18 -21.22 -53.34 23.01
CA THR A 18 -19.94 -53.02 22.34
C THR A 18 -19.99 -51.57 21.83
N GLY A 19 -18.96 -50.78 22.15
CA GLY A 19 -18.67 -49.54 21.41
C GLY A 19 -18.82 -48.19 22.14
N CYS A 20 -18.52 -48.10 23.44
CA CYS A 20 -18.04 -46.84 24.00
C CYS A 20 -16.53 -46.81 23.77
N ASP A 21 -16.09 -46.32 22.62
CA ASP A 21 -14.75 -45.78 22.35
C ASP A 21 -14.65 -45.60 20.83
N LEU A 22 -14.93 -44.39 20.34
CA LEU A 22 -14.46 -43.81 19.06
C LEU A 22 -15.32 -42.60 18.65
N PHE A 23 -15.51 -41.64 19.56
CA PHE A 23 -15.63 -40.25 19.13
C PHE A 23 -14.69 -39.42 20.00
N LYS A 24 -13.40 -39.66 19.77
CA LYS A 24 -12.39 -38.64 20.02
C LYS A 24 -12.80 -37.47 19.13
N SER A 25 -13.50 -36.51 19.74
CA SER A 25 -13.82 -35.22 19.12
C SER A 25 -12.53 -34.74 18.49
N ARG A 26 -12.48 -34.85 17.16
CA ARG A 26 -11.47 -34.18 16.36
C ARG A 26 -11.84 -32.73 16.53
N THR A 27 -11.27 -32.10 17.55
CA THR A 27 -11.18 -30.67 17.64
C THR A 27 -10.51 -30.27 16.33
N THR A 28 -11.30 -29.82 15.38
CA THR A 28 -10.79 -29.12 14.21
C THR A 28 -10.00 -27.98 14.81
N GLU A 29 -8.67 -28.11 14.79
CA GLU A 29 -7.79 -26.97 14.96
C GLU A 29 -8.28 -25.98 13.90
N ILE A 30 -9.01 -24.96 14.35
CA ILE A 30 -9.35 -23.82 13.54
C ILE A 30 -7.98 -23.23 13.23
N GLU A 31 -7.46 -23.56 12.06
CA GLU A 31 -6.27 -22.96 11.48
C GLU A 31 -6.49 -21.46 11.61
N LYS A 32 -5.73 -20.86 12.52
CA LYS A 32 -5.84 -19.44 12.84
C LYS A 32 -5.47 -18.73 11.55
N GLU A 33 -6.46 -18.18 10.85
CA GLU A 33 -6.26 -17.41 9.62
C GLU A 33 -5.18 -16.36 9.93
N ALA A 34 -4.03 -16.48 9.28
CA ALA A 34 -2.90 -15.60 9.52
C ALA A 34 -3.34 -14.17 9.22
N GLU A 35 -2.99 -13.24 10.12
CA GLU A 35 -3.30 -11.83 9.88
C GLU A 35 -2.69 -11.38 8.55
N PRO A 36 -3.39 -10.52 7.78
CA PRO A 36 -2.90 -10.07 6.50
C PRO A 36 -1.58 -9.31 6.68
N ILE A 37 -0.55 -9.79 6.00
CA ILE A 37 0.78 -9.17 5.96
C ILE A 37 0.67 -7.85 5.19
N PRO A 38 1.17 -6.72 5.74
CA PRO A 38 1.28 -5.47 5.00
C PRO A 38 2.04 -5.65 3.69
N TRP A 39 1.56 -5.01 2.62
CA TRP A 39 2.12 -5.18 1.26
C TRP A 39 3.61 -4.85 1.13
N TRP A 40 4.15 -4.00 2.01
CA TRP A 40 5.54 -3.55 2.02
C TRP A 40 6.46 -4.51 2.80
N GLU A 41 5.93 -5.34 3.70
CA GLU A 41 6.73 -6.20 4.57
C GLU A 41 7.62 -7.20 3.82
N PRO A 42 7.18 -7.85 2.71
CA PRO A 42 8.05 -8.74 1.95
C PRO A 42 8.98 -8.02 0.97
N LEU A 43 8.93 -6.68 0.90
CA LEU A 43 9.70 -5.88 -0.07
C LEU A 43 10.94 -5.27 0.58
N GLU A 44 11.99 -5.09 -0.22
CA GLU A 44 13.09 -4.20 0.15
C GLU A 44 12.61 -2.73 0.05
N PRO A 45 13.04 -1.84 0.96
CA PRO A 45 12.70 -0.42 0.87
C PRO A 45 13.33 0.20 -0.38
N ASP A 46 12.58 1.07 -1.05
CA ASP A 46 13.11 1.82 -2.20
C ASP A 46 14.21 2.79 -1.78
N VAL A 47 14.04 3.41 -0.59
CA VAL A 47 14.96 4.38 0.00
C VAL A 47 15.00 4.17 1.52
N ILE A 48 16.17 4.38 2.14
CA ILE A 48 16.33 4.48 3.59
C ILE A 48 16.90 5.86 3.92
N ILE A 49 16.22 6.62 4.78
CA ILE A 49 16.65 7.95 5.24
C ILE A 49 16.62 7.95 6.76
N ASP A 50 17.74 8.26 7.40
CA ASP A 50 17.88 8.32 8.87
C ASP A 50 17.38 7.07 9.63
N GLY A 51 17.44 5.91 8.98
CA GLY A 51 17.01 4.62 9.54
C GLY A 51 15.53 4.28 9.32
N ASP A 52 14.75 5.22 8.77
CA ASP A 52 13.37 4.96 8.34
C ASP A 52 13.36 4.36 6.93
N GLU A 53 12.46 3.40 6.70
CA GLU A 53 12.28 2.68 5.44
C GLU A 53 11.16 3.38 4.63
N PHE A 54 11.41 3.69 3.36
CA PHE A 54 10.45 4.35 2.48
C PHE A 54 10.12 3.47 1.28
N TYR A 55 8.82 3.35 0.99
CA TYR A 55 8.27 2.48 -0.04
C TYR A 55 7.36 3.24 -1.00
N ALA A 56 7.54 3.00 -2.30
CA ALA A 56 6.70 3.47 -3.37
C ALA A 56 5.42 2.61 -3.48
N GLY A 57 4.37 2.98 -2.76
CA GLY A 57 3.02 2.44 -2.99
C GLY A 57 2.34 3.12 -4.20
N THR A 58 1.28 2.56 -4.77
CA THR A 58 0.62 3.12 -5.98
C THR A 58 0.32 4.63 -5.86
N CYS A 59 1.17 5.45 -6.47
CA CYS A 59 1.16 6.90 -6.40
C CYS A 59 1.10 7.48 -4.99
N SER A 60 1.90 6.89 -4.12
CA SER A 60 2.03 7.28 -2.72
C SER A 60 3.40 6.89 -2.19
N ILE A 61 3.80 7.52 -1.09
CA ILE A 61 4.95 7.09 -0.30
C ILE A 61 4.47 6.62 1.05
N THR A 62 4.90 5.43 1.45
CA THR A 62 4.75 4.90 2.80
C THR A 62 6.08 4.96 3.52
N GLN A 63 6.11 5.64 4.66
CA GLN A 63 7.21 5.60 5.62
C GLN A 63 6.93 4.48 6.61
N VAL A 64 7.95 3.68 6.90
CA VAL A 64 7.94 2.66 7.95
C VAL A 64 9.03 3.00 8.94
N THR A 65 8.62 3.32 10.16
CA THR A 65 9.53 3.60 11.26
C THR A 65 9.63 2.37 12.16
N ARG A 66 10.81 2.17 12.77
CA ARG A 66 11.03 1.07 13.72
C ARG A 66 11.26 1.62 15.11
N SER A 67 10.46 1.14 16.06
CA SER A 67 10.67 1.37 17.49
C SER A 67 10.87 0.02 18.19
N GLY A 68 12.13 -0.33 18.47
CA GLY A 68 12.48 -1.66 18.96
C GLY A 68 12.15 -2.74 17.93
N ASN A 69 11.27 -3.67 18.29
CA ASN A 69 10.81 -4.75 17.40
C ASN A 69 9.51 -4.41 16.65
N GLU A 70 8.90 -3.25 16.93
CA GLU A 70 7.66 -2.84 16.31
C GLU A 70 7.94 -1.97 15.07
N LYS A 71 7.26 -2.27 13.97
CA LYS A 71 7.24 -1.45 12.76
C LYS A 71 5.92 -0.71 12.68
N THR A 72 5.95 0.61 12.46
CA THR A 72 4.76 1.43 12.24
C THR A 72 4.82 2.03 10.84
N ALA A 73 3.78 1.78 10.04
CA ALA A 73 3.67 2.30 8.69
C ALA A 73 2.71 3.48 8.62
N LYS A 74 3.10 4.53 7.89
CA LYS A 74 2.28 5.71 7.61
C LYS A 74 2.41 6.11 6.15
N VAL A 75 1.29 6.35 5.47
CA VAL A 75 1.32 7.01 4.16
C VAL A 75 1.62 8.49 4.39
N ILE A 76 2.81 8.93 3.98
CA ILE A 76 3.27 10.32 4.17
C ILE A 76 2.95 11.21 2.97
N PHE A 77 2.71 10.59 1.81
CA PHE A 77 2.30 11.31 0.62
C PHE A 77 1.39 10.47 -0.26
N LYS A 78 0.42 11.14 -0.89
CA LYS A 78 -0.41 10.57 -1.94
C LYS A 78 -0.58 11.61 -3.03
N VAL A 79 -0.29 11.21 -4.26
CA VAL A 79 -0.47 12.07 -5.43
C VAL A 79 -1.92 12.54 -5.52
N PRO A 80 -2.18 13.84 -5.71
CA PRO A 80 -3.53 14.35 -5.87
C PRO A 80 -4.24 13.67 -7.05
N SER A 81 -5.40 13.09 -6.80
CA SER A 81 -6.18 12.43 -7.85
C SER A 81 -6.68 13.43 -8.88
N ARG A 82 -6.49 13.13 -10.17
CA ARG A 82 -7.11 13.88 -11.27
C ARG A 82 -8.24 13.06 -11.90
N LEU A 83 -9.28 13.74 -12.37
CA LEU A 83 -10.40 13.07 -13.03
C LEU A 83 -9.93 12.41 -14.32
N PHE A 84 -10.38 11.17 -14.57
CA PHE A 84 -10.06 10.40 -15.76
C PHE A 84 -8.56 10.11 -15.97
N THR A 85 -7.75 10.22 -14.93
CA THR A 85 -6.37 9.75 -14.93
C THR A 85 -6.24 8.45 -14.17
N ARG A 86 -5.31 7.61 -14.60
CA ARG A 86 -4.78 6.51 -13.81
C ARG A 86 -3.34 6.84 -13.49
N CYS A 87 -2.92 6.45 -12.30
CA CYS A 87 -1.60 6.77 -11.79
C CYS A 87 -0.86 5.46 -11.46
N THR A 88 0.38 5.33 -11.93
CA THR A 88 1.28 4.22 -11.63
C THR A 88 2.67 4.70 -11.23
N ASN A 89 3.38 3.85 -10.49
CA ASN A 89 4.78 4.06 -10.10
C ASN A 89 5.72 3.66 -11.24
N SER A 90 5.66 4.40 -12.34
CA SER A 90 6.45 4.10 -13.54
C SER A 90 6.92 5.40 -14.20
N GLY A 91 7.84 6.12 -13.56
CA GLY A 91 8.44 7.32 -14.15
C GLY A 91 9.55 6.95 -15.13
N ARG A 92 9.38 7.27 -16.44
CA ARG A 92 10.43 7.40 -17.48
C ARG A 92 11.63 6.41 -17.49
N GLY A 93 11.48 5.18 -16.99
CA GLY A 93 12.57 4.21 -16.87
C GLY A 93 13.51 4.43 -15.68
N GLU A 94 13.18 5.38 -14.81
CA GLU A 94 13.88 5.69 -13.57
C GLU A 94 13.23 4.96 -12.38
N LYS A 95 13.93 4.95 -11.23
CA LYS A 95 13.37 4.40 -9.99
C LYS A 95 12.11 5.19 -9.60
N PRO A 96 11.03 4.51 -9.16
CA PRO A 96 9.81 5.20 -8.75
C PRO A 96 9.98 6.12 -7.55
N LEU A 97 10.90 5.79 -6.64
CA LEU A 97 11.25 6.59 -5.48
C LEU A 97 12.77 6.69 -5.38
N ASP A 98 13.25 7.89 -5.08
CA ASP A 98 14.68 8.18 -4.97
C ASP A 98 14.94 9.23 -3.89
N TYR A 99 16.20 9.36 -3.48
CA TYR A 99 16.67 10.40 -2.57
C TYR A 99 18.01 10.96 -3.03
N ASP A 100 18.05 12.27 -3.24
CA ASP A 100 19.21 12.96 -3.80
C ASP A 100 20.13 13.60 -2.74
N GLY A 101 19.87 13.33 -1.46
CA GLY A 101 20.56 13.93 -0.32
C GLY A 101 19.87 15.17 0.26
N GLU A 102 18.86 15.72 -0.40
CA GLU A 102 18.07 16.85 0.08
C GLU A 102 16.57 16.56 0.04
N TYR A 103 16.11 15.92 -1.04
CA TYR A 103 14.72 15.64 -1.31
C TYR A 103 14.48 14.16 -1.54
N ILE A 104 13.42 13.64 -0.92
CA ILE A 104 12.80 12.40 -1.40
C ILE A 104 11.96 12.74 -2.64
N ILE A 105 12.09 11.95 -3.70
CA ILE A 105 11.48 12.22 -5.01
C ILE A 105 10.64 11.02 -5.44
N LEU A 106 9.32 11.19 -5.51
CA LEU A 106 8.40 10.23 -6.10
C LEU A 106 8.19 10.55 -7.58
N ARG A 107 8.49 9.60 -8.45
CA ARG A 107 8.25 9.67 -9.89
C ARG A 107 7.06 8.80 -10.24
N VAL A 108 6.04 9.41 -10.82
CA VAL A 108 4.82 8.70 -11.21
C VAL A 108 4.52 8.91 -12.68
N CYS A 109 3.56 8.13 -13.11
CA CYS A 109 2.98 8.19 -14.43
C CYS A 109 1.49 8.39 -14.29
N GLU A 110 1.01 9.60 -14.55
CA GLU A 110 -0.40 9.81 -14.83
C GLU A 110 -0.65 9.66 -16.32
N PHE A 111 -1.60 8.79 -16.64
CA PHE A 111 -2.11 8.61 -18.00
C PHE A 111 -3.60 8.92 -18.01
N ALA A 112 -3.98 9.85 -18.89
CA ALA A 112 -5.36 10.06 -19.24
C ALA A 112 -5.90 8.81 -19.94
N ILE A 113 -7.08 8.35 -19.51
CA ILE A 113 -7.72 7.17 -20.09
C ILE A 113 -7.95 7.41 -21.60
N GLY A 114 -7.33 6.57 -22.43
CA GLY A 114 -7.43 6.64 -23.89
C GLY A 114 -6.33 7.44 -24.60
N ALA A 115 -5.45 8.15 -23.88
CA ALA A 115 -4.40 8.99 -24.48
C ALA A 115 -3.05 8.27 -24.68
N GLY A 116 -2.87 7.06 -24.14
CA GLY A 116 -1.70 6.21 -24.38
C GLY A 116 -0.33 6.76 -23.91
N GLY A 117 -0.31 7.89 -23.20
CA GLY A 117 0.91 8.60 -22.82
C GLY A 117 1.05 8.82 -21.32
N CYS A 118 2.30 8.88 -20.86
CA CYS A 118 2.71 9.07 -19.48
C CYS A 118 3.28 10.48 -19.28
N GLY A 119 2.69 11.30 -18.42
CA GLY A 119 3.17 12.67 -18.16
C GLY A 119 4.57 12.72 -17.52
N GLY A 120 4.97 11.67 -16.79
CA GLY A 120 6.22 11.65 -16.05
C GLY A 120 6.26 12.73 -14.98
N GLU A 121 5.18 12.81 -14.19
CA GLU A 121 5.09 13.71 -13.06
C GLU A 121 6.10 13.30 -11.98
N SER A 122 6.64 14.30 -11.28
CA SER A 122 7.53 14.07 -10.15
C SER A 122 7.10 14.96 -8.99
N TYR A 123 7.17 14.40 -7.79
CA TYR A 123 6.83 15.07 -6.55
C TYR A 123 8.01 14.95 -5.60
N ARG A 124 8.28 15.99 -4.82
CA ARG A 124 9.39 15.98 -3.88
C ARG A 124 9.06 16.64 -2.55
N SER A 125 9.79 16.26 -1.52
CA SER A 125 9.75 16.92 -0.21
C SER A 125 11.08 16.77 0.50
N ALA A 126 11.46 17.79 1.27
CA ALA A 126 12.65 17.77 2.14
C ALA A 126 12.31 17.47 3.60
N ASP A 127 11.04 17.62 3.99
CA ASP A 127 10.56 17.50 5.38
C ASP A 127 9.44 16.48 5.56
N PHE A 128 9.08 15.78 4.48
CA PHE A 128 7.99 14.80 4.40
C PHE A 128 6.57 15.36 4.65
N GLU A 129 6.43 16.67 4.80
CA GLU A 129 5.17 17.35 5.09
C GLU A 129 4.77 18.33 3.98
N ASN A 130 5.73 19.12 3.51
CA ASN A 130 5.54 20.09 2.45
C ASN A 130 6.01 19.50 1.13
N TRP A 131 5.06 19.29 0.22
CA TRP A 131 5.29 18.64 -1.06
C TRP A 131 5.27 19.64 -2.21
N GLU A 132 6.16 19.42 -3.17
CA GLU A 132 6.23 20.16 -4.43
C GLU A 132 6.01 19.21 -5.60
N GLU A 133 5.36 19.68 -6.65
CA GLU A 133 5.24 19.03 -7.95
C GLU A 133 6.18 19.69 -8.95
N HIS A 134 6.81 18.89 -9.79
CA HIS A 134 7.62 19.36 -10.90
C HIS A 134 6.71 19.94 -11.98
N ILE A 135 6.95 21.20 -12.37
CA ILE A 135 6.14 21.92 -13.37
C ILE A 135 6.90 22.18 -14.68
N GLY A 136 8.12 21.68 -14.81
CA GLY A 136 8.93 21.78 -16.02
C GLY A 136 10.30 22.42 -15.76
N VAL A 137 10.90 22.94 -16.82
CA VAL A 137 12.24 23.53 -16.81
C VAL A 137 12.16 25.04 -16.94
N THR A 138 13.04 25.75 -16.25
CA THR A 138 13.25 27.19 -16.36
C THR A 138 14.73 27.52 -16.57
N TRP A 139 15.03 28.73 -17.04
CA TRP A 139 16.38 29.19 -17.33
C TRP A 139 16.70 30.45 -16.54
N ILE A 140 17.81 30.44 -15.80
CA ILE A 140 18.30 31.58 -15.04
C ILE A 140 19.76 31.80 -15.41
N ASN A 141 20.10 32.99 -15.92
CA ASN A 141 21.47 33.32 -16.36
C ASN A 141 22.08 32.29 -17.34
N SER A 142 21.27 31.80 -18.29
CA SER A 142 21.65 30.76 -19.27
C SER A 142 21.94 29.37 -18.67
N GLU A 143 21.64 29.16 -17.40
CA GLU A 143 21.70 27.85 -16.75
C GLU A 143 20.30 27.24 -16.62
N GLU A 144 20.23 25.92 -16.72
CA GLU A 144 18.99 25.15 -16.69
C GLU A 144 18.62 24.74 -15.27
N TYR A 145 17.35 24.91 -14.92
CA TYR A 145 16.80 24.57 -13.62
C TYR A 145 15.49 23.80 -13.77
N GLU A 146 15.28 22.83 -12.90
CA GLU A 146 13.95 22.26 -12.66
C GLU A 146 13.12 23.28 -11.87
N ALA A 147 11.86 23.47 -12.29
CA ALA A 147 10.89 24.34 -11.67
C ALA A 147 9.89 23.52 -10.86
N TRP A 148 9.69 23.90 -9.61
CA TRP A 148 8.88 23.17 -8.64
C TRP A 148 7.84 24.09 -8.01
N ARG A 149 6.65 23.56 -7.79
CA ARG A 149 5.51 24.29 -7.25
C ARG A 149 4.91 23.52 -6.09
N LYS A 150 4.47 24.19 -5.04
CA LYS A 150 3.75 23.55 -3.93
C LYS A 150 2.52 22.80 -4.45
N VAL A 151 2.37 21.54 -4.02
CA VAL A 151 1.22 20.72 -4.35
C VAL A 151 -0.08 21.42 -3.92
N GLY A 152 -1.04 21.50 -4.84
CA GLY A 152 -2.33 22.18 -4.61
C GLY A 152 -2.32 23.68 -4.90
N SER A 153 -1.18 24.28 -5.22
CA SER A 153 -1.11 25.66 -5.68
C SER A 153 -1.77 25.82 -7.06
N LYS A 154 -2.51 26.92 -7.26
CA LYS A 154 -3.11 27.30 -8.55
C LYS A 154 -2.22 28.23 -9.37
N SER A 155 -1.07 28.63 -8.84
CA SER A 155 -0.12 29.53 -9.51
C SER A 155 0.57 28.82 -10.67
N SER A 156 0.80 29.50 -11.79
CA SER A 156 1.68 28.98 -12.86
C SER A 156 3.17 29.22 -12.59
N LYS A 157 3.51 29.92 -11.50
CA LYS A 157 4.90 30.20 -11.12
C LYS A 157 5.47 29.09 -10.26
N ALA A 158 6.77 28.88 -10.40
CA ALA A 158 7.55 28.04 -9.48
C ALA A 158 7.61 28.70 -8.09
N ASP A 159 7.48 27.87 -7.05
CA ASP A 159 7.76 28.23 -5.66
C ASP A 159 9.26 28.02 -5.33
N SER A 160 9.90 27.07 -6.00
CA SER A 160 11.34 26.81 -5.89
C SER A 160 11.94 26.32 -7.21
N VAL A 161 13.27 26.39 -7.32
CA VAL A 161 14.02 25.90 -8.48
C VAL A 161 15.23 25.10 -8.02
N LYS A 162 15.61 24.07 -8.79
CA LYS A 162 16.80 23.25 -8.53
C LYS A 162 17.67 23.20 -9.78
N LYS A 163 18.97 23.45 -9.64
CA LYS A 163 19.90 23.44 -10.78
C LYS A 163 19.98 22.02 -11.36
N VAL A 164 19.84 21.91 -12.68
CA VAL A 164 20.09 20.64 -13.38
C VAL A 164 21.60 20.45 -13.47
N ILE A 165 22.10 19.38 -12.86
CA ILE A 165 23.50 18.95 -13.01
C ILE A 165 23.50 17.90 -14.12
N ARG A 166 24.18 18.20 -15.23
CA ARG A 166 24.46 17.23 -16.29
C ARG A 166 25.90 16.77 -16.11
N ASP A 167 26.10 15.47 -16.01
CA ASP A 167 27.42 14.83 -16.08
C ASP A 167 28.01 14.93 -17.49
#